data_AF-A0A359CVV0-F1
#
_entry.id   AF-A0A359CVV0-F1
#
_cell.length_a   1.000
_cell.length_b   1.000
_cell.length_c   1.000
_cell.angle_alpha   90.00
_cell.angle_beta   90.00
_cell.angle_gamma   90.00
#
_symmetry.space_group_name_H-M   'P 1'
#
loop_
_entity.id
_entity.type
_entity.pdbx_description
1 polymer ?
#
loop_
_entity_poly.entity_id
_entity_poly.type
_entity_poly.pdbx_seq_one_letter_code
_entity_poly.pdbx_strand_id
1 'polypeptide(L)'
;MSKKYHYNHAIHNKKACDYIDKDGQFNDWVITTSFYTALQFVKADLFPILIVEPSSSKTYNTFDDFYNKNDRNRKSKHESLVDLLHEHRPNISSEYECLCDLSMSSRYKNYKLDISEVKKAKKCLAIIEDDCKPTIEADLEKH
;
A
#
# COMPACT_ATOMS: atom_id res chain seq x y z
N MET A 1 14.03 -5.66 -0.39
CA MET A 1 13.87 -5.03 -1.73
C MET A 1 13.96 -3.52 -1.56
N SER A 2 14.45 -2.78 -2.56
CA SER A 2 14.69 -1.33 -2.43
C SER A 2 13.43 -0.49 -2.64
N LYS A 3 13.44 0.76 -2.16
CA LYS A 3 12.40 1.78 -2.43
C LYS A 3 12.06 1.88 -3.92
N LYS A 4 13.09 1.98 -4.77
CA LYS A 4 12.94 2.02 -6.25
C LYS A 4 12.22 0.79 -6.81
N TYR A 5 12.52 -0.40 -6.29
CA TYR A 5 11.83 -1.62 -6.71
C TYR A 5 10.33 -1.54 -6.39
N HIS A 6 9.98 -1.18 -5.16
CA HIS A 6 8.58 -1.08 -4.73
C HIS A 6 7.82 0.00 -5.52
N TYR A 7 8.43 1.16 -5.74
CA TYR A 7 7.82 2.22 -6.54
C TYR A 7 7.56 1.78 -7.98
N ASN A 8 8.56 1.18 -8.65
CA ASN A 8 8.37 0.66 -10.01
C ASN A 8 7.30 -0.43 -10.09
N HIS A 9 7.22 -1.28 -9.05
CA HIS A 9 6.17 -2.29 -8.94
C HIS A 9 4.80 -1.64 -8.75
N ALA A 10 4.68 -0.58 -7.94
CA ALA A 10 3.46 0.20 -7.81
C ALA A 10 3.02 0.77 -9.17
N ILE A 11 3.94 1.40 -9.90
CA ILE A 11 3.65 1.93 -11.25
C ILE A 11 3.24 0.83 -12.23
N HIS A 12 3.87 -0.34 -12.17
CA HIS A 12 3.46 -1.49 -12.99
C HIS A 12 2.04 -1.96 -12.66
N ASN A 13 1.72 -2.13 -11.37
CA ASN A 13 0.39 -2.54 -10.91
C ASN A 13 -0.67 -1.50 -11.27
N LYS A 14 -0.35 -0.20 -11.15
CA LYS A 14 -1.22 0.89 -11.55
C LYS A 14 -1.58 0.82 -13.04
N LYS A 15 -0.59 0.58 -13.91
CA LYS A 15 -0.85 0.39 -15.35
C LYS A 15 -1.78 -0.79 -15.63
N ALA A 16 -1.63 -1.89 -14.89
CA ALA A 16 -2.54 -3.03 -15.00
C ALA A 16 -3.95 -2.68 -14.52
N CYS A 17 -4.08 -2.00 -13.37
CA CYS A 17 -5.35 -1.50 -12.84
C CYS A 17 -6.06 -0.59 -13.84
N ASP A 18 -5.35 0.40 -14.38
CA ASP A 18 -5.87 1.35 -15.38
C ASP A 18 -6.27 0.65 -16.69
N TYR A 19 -5.59 -0.44 -17.07
CA TYR A 19 -5.96 -1.25 -18.23
C TYR A 19 -7.26 -2.04 -18.00
N ILE A 20 -7.38 -2.69 -16.84
CA ILE A 20 -8.56 -3.48 -16.46
C ILE A 20 -9.80 -2.59 -16.31
N ASP A 21 -9.64 -1.41 -15.71
CA ASP A 21 -10.72 -0.45 -15.48
C ASP A 21 -11.36 0.06 -16.79
N LYS A 22 -10.59 0.15 -17.89
CA LYS A 22 -11.10 0.60 -19.20
C LYS A 22 -12.17 -0.31 -19.78
N ASP A 23 -12.10 -1.61 -19.50
CA ASP A 23 -13.09 -2.57 -19.97
C ASP A 23 -14.38 -2.49 -19.14
N GLY A 24 -14.29 -2.08 -17.87
CA GLY A 24 -15.44 -1.84 -17.00
C GLY A 24 -16.20 -3.09 -16.54
N GLN A 25 -15.72 -4.30 -16.88
CA GLN A 25 -16.38 -5.56 -16.54
C GLN A 25 -15.79 -6.25 -15.29
N PHE A 26 -14.57 -5.89 -14.90
CA PHE A 26 -13.80 -6.61 -13.87
C PHE A 26 -13.62 -5.78 -12.59
N ASN A 27 -14.73 -5.34 -11.99
CA ASN A 27 -14.73 -4.46 -10.82
C ASN A 27 -13.92 -5.01 -9.63
N ASP A 28 -13.94 -6.33 -9.43
CA ASP A 28 -13.21 -7.02 -8.36
C ASP A 28 -11.70 -6.95 -8.58
N TRP A 29 -11.28 -7.08 -9.83
CA TRP A 29 -9.89 -6.92 -10.23
C TRP A 29 -9.44 -5.48 -10.15
N VAL A 30 -10.28 -4.50 -10.49
CA VAL A 30 -9.94 -3.08 -10.31
C VAL A 30 -9.69 -2.79 -8.83
N ILE A 31 -10.55 -3.25 -7.93
CA ILE A 31 -10.36 -3.07 -6.48
C ILE A 31 -9.11 -3.80 -5.98
N THR A 32 -8.93 -5.07 -6.39
CA THR A 32 -7.79 -5.89 -5.96
C THR A 32 -6.46 -5.31 -6.43
N THR A 33 -6.38 -4.92 -7.70
CA THR A 33 -5.18 -4.30 -8.26
C THR A 33 -4.93 -2.90 -7.70
N SER A 34 -5.99 -2.14 -7.36
CA SER A 34 -5.85 -0.88 -6.62
C SER A 34 -5.19 -1.09 -5.26
N PHE A 35 -5.63 -2.09 -4.50
CA PHE A 35 -5.02 -2.42 -3.20
C PHE A 35 -3.55 -2.85 -3.34
N TYR A 36 -3.23 -3.76 -4.26
CA TYR A 36 -1.84 -4.17 -4.47
C TYR A 36 -0.95 -3.06 -5.04
N THR A 37 -1.52 -2.06 -5.71
CA THR A 37 -0.82 -0.85 -6.10
C THR A 37 -0.47 -0.02 -4.86
N ALA A 38 -1.46 0.28 -4.02
CA ALA A 38 -1.27 1.03 -2.77
C ALA A 38 -0.26 0.36 -1.82
N LEU A 39 -0.32 -0.97 -1.69
CA LEU A 39 0.64 -1.75 -0.90
C LEU A 39 2.09 -1.49 -1.32
N GLN A 40 2.35 -1.39 -2.64
CA GLN A 40 3.69 -1.15 -3.15
C GLN A 40 4.11 0.31 -2.96
N PHE A 41 3.20 1.28 -3.14
CA PHE A 41 3.48 2.69 -2.83
C PHE A 41 3.86 2.88 -1.36
N VAL A 42 3.06 2.36 -0.44
CA VAL A 42 3.32 2.43 1.00
C VAL A 42 4.66 1.78 1.37
N LYS A 43 4.96 0.61 0.80
CA LYS A 43 6.25 -0.05 1.04
C LYS A 43 7.44 0.75 0.51
N ALA A 44 7.27 1.41 -0.64
CA ALA A 44 8.31 2.27 -1.20
C ALA A 44 8.53 3.49 -0.30
N ASP A 45 7.45 4.10 0.18
CA ASP A 45 7.49 5.31 0.97
C ASP A 45 8.02 5.09 2.40
N LEU A 46 7.45 4.13 3.14
CA LEU A 46 7.80 3.86 4.53
C LEU A 46 9.21 3.31 4.71
N PHE A 47 9.69 2.45 3.79
CA PHE A 47 10.92 1.69 3.99
C PHE A 47 12.10 2.23 3.17
N PRO A 48 13.31 2.31 3.73
CA PRO A 48 13.69 1.89 5.09
C PRO A 48 13.10 2.79 6.20
N ILE A 49 12.70 2.19 7.33
CA ILE A 49 12.13 2.89 8.49
C ILE A 49 13.02 2.74 9.73
N LEU A 50 13.16 3.80 10.51
CA LEU A 50 13.81 3.79 11.81
C LEU A 50 12.76 3.72 12.92
N ILE A 51 12.77 2.65 13.71
CA ILE A 51 11.93 2.51 14.91
C ILE A 51 12.78 2.86 16.13
N VAL A 52 12.31 3.80 16.93
CA VAL A 52 12.98 4.26 18.15
C VAL A 52 12.17 3.80 19.36
N GLU A 53 12.76 2.92 20.16
CA GLU A 53 12.24 2.46 21.44
C GLU A 53 13.00 3.14 22.59
N PRO A 54 12.47 3.15 23.82
CA PRO A 54 13.10 3.84 24.96
C PRO A 54 14.56 3.43 25.23
N SER A 55 14.95 2.21 24.88
CA SER A 55 16.28 1.64 25.15
C SER A 55 17.05 1.21 23.89
N SER A 56 16.47 1.35 22.69
CA SER A 56 17.11 0.94 21.45
C SER A 56 16.56 1.67 20.24
N SER A 57 17.33 1.73 19.15
CA SER A 57 16.80 2.14 17.85
C SER A 57 17.21 1.12 16.80
N LYS A 58 16.33 0.91 15.82
CA LYS A 58 16.54 -0.13 14.82
C LYS A 58 15.95 0.27 13.48
N THR A 59 16.78 0.18 12.46
CA THR A 59 16.35 0.37 11.07
C THR A 59 15.87 -0.96 10.49
N TYR A 60 14.71 -0.93 9.86
CA TYR A 60 14.19 -2.02 9.06
C TYR A 60 14.21 -1.60 7.60
N ASN A 61 14.92 -2.37 6.76
CA ASN A 61 15.06 -2.04 5.35
C ASN A 61 13.86 -2.46 4.52
N THR A 62 13.05 -3.39 5.03
CA THR A 62 11.88 -3.91 4.35
C THR A 62 10.76 -4.17 5.34
N PHE A 63 9.54 -4.18 4.84
CA PHE A 63 8.38 -4.56 5.63
C PHE A 63 8.45 -6.00 6.15
N ASP A 64 8.98 -6.94 5.36
CA ASP A 64 9.12 -8.33 5.82
C ASP A 64 10.14 -8.46 6.97
N ASP A 65 11.24 -7.68 6.94
CA ASP A 65 12.20 -7.64 8.05
C ASP A 65 11.56 -7.07 9.33
N PHE A 66 10.73 -6.04 9.19
CA PHE A 66 9.96 -5.46 10.28
C PHE A 66 8.96 -6.47 10.84
N TYR A 67 8.12 -7.05 9.99
CA TYR A 67 7.06 -7.97 10.38
C TYR A 67 7.62 -9.21 11.08
N ASN A 68 8.60 -9.90 10.48
CA ASN A 68 9.15 -11.13 11.03
C ASN A 68 9.84 -10.94 12.39
N LYS A 69 10.30 -9.72 12.72
CA LYS A 69 10.98 -9.42 13.99
C LYS A 69 10.05 -8.86 15.06
N ASN A 70 8.91 -8.30 14.66
CA ASN A 70 7.96 -7.65 15.56
C ASN A 70 6.62 -8.39 15.70
N ASP A 71 6.37 -9.45 14.92
CA ASP A 71 5.13 -10.24 15.03
C ASP A 71 5.12 -11.12 16.28
N ARG A 72 4.91 -10.47 17.43
CA ARG A 72 4.67 -11.11 18.73
C ARG A 72 3.20 -11.45 18.94
N ASN A 73 2.30 -10.94 18.10
CA ASN A 73 0.86 -10.90 18.34
C ASN A 73 0.00 -11.66 17.31
N ARG A 74 0.61 -12.40 16.38
CA ARG A 74 -0.09 -13.17 15.32
C ARG A 74 -0.97 -12.31 14.42
N LYS A 75 -0.68 -11.01 14.30
CA LYS A 75 -1.40 -10.13 13.37
C LYS A 75 -1.04 -10.54 11.95
N SER A 76 -1.97 -10.44 11.03
CA SER A 76 -1.66 -10.57 9.62
C SER A 76 -0.70 -9.48 9.16
N LYS A 77 -0.03 -9.71 8.03
CA LYS A 77 0.82 -8.70 7.38
C LYS A 77 0.06 -7.41 7.05
N HIS A 78 -1.24 -7.51 6.74
CA HIS A 78 -2.04 -6.33 6.42
C HIS A 78 -2.35 -5.52 7.67
N GLU A 79 -2.81 -6.15 8.74
CA GLU A 79 -3.06 -5.48 10.03
C GLU A 79 -1.79 -4.82 10.58
N SER A 80 -0.65 -5.51 10.51
CA SER A 80 0.62 -4.95 10.99
C SER A 80 1.09 -3.73 10.17
N LEU A 81 0.76 -3.67 8.88
CA LEU A 81 1.08 -2.51 8.05
C LEU A 81 0.11 -1.35 8.29
N VAL A 82 -1.17 -1.64 8.58
CA VAL A 82 -2.16 -0.64 9.01
C VAL A 82 -1.71 0.04 10.31
N ASP A 83 -1.31 -0.74 11.31
CA ASP A 83 -0.78 -0.19 12.58
C ASP A 83 0.40 0.76 12.32
N LEU A 84 1.35 0.32 11.48
CA LEU A 84 2.54 1.10 11.14
C LEU A 84 2.19 2.40 10.40
N LEU A 85 1.19 2.36 9.54
CA LEU A 85 0.67 3.55 8.86
C LEU A 85 -0.01 4.51 9.84
N HIS A 86 -0.80 4.03 10.80
CA HIS A 86 -1.39 4.91 11.81
C HIS A 86 -0.33 5.65 12.62
N GLU A 87 0.79 4.99 12.93
CA GLU A 87 1.88 5.57 13.70
C GLU A 87 2.71 6.57 12.88
N HIS A 88 3.08 6.21 11.64
CA HIS A 88 4.07 6.97 10.87
C HIS A 88 3.51 7.78 9.71
N ARG A 89 2.33 7.44 9.19
CA ARG A 89 1.67 8.08 8.04
C ARG A 89 0.15 8.21 8.25
N PRO A 90 -0.29 8.91 9.32
CA PRO A 90 -1.70 9.02 9.67
C PRO A 90 -2.55 9.67 8.57
N ASN A 91 -1.95 10.44 7.66
CA ASN A 91 -2.64 11.11 6.55
C ASN A 91 -3.24 10.16 5.51
N ILE A 92 -2.75 8.92 5.43
CA ILE A 92 -3.18 7.92 4.43
C ILE A 92 -3.60 6.60 5.04
N SER A 93 -3.52 6.46 6.37
CA SER A 93 -3.83 5.20 7.04
C SER A 93 -5.29 4.78 6.81
N SER A 94 -6.21 5.75 6.83
CA SER A 94 -7.65 5.49 6.63
C SER A 94 -7.99 5.04 5.21
N GLU A 95 -7.30 5.59 4.21
CA GLU A 95 -7.47 5.24 2.81
C GLU A 95 -6.88 3.88 2.50
N TYR A 96 -5.74 3.56 3.11
CA TYR A 96 -5.12 2.25 2.98
C TYR A 96 -5.98 1.16 3.63
N GLU A 97 -6.48 1.39 4.84
CA GLU A 97 -7.41 0.48 5.53
C GLU A 97 -8.68 0.27 4.69
N CYS A 98 -9.26 1.35 4.18
CA CYS A 98 -10.41 1.27 3.27
C CYS A 98 -10.15 0.40 2.04
N LEU A 99 -8.96 0.50 1.42
CA LEU A 99 -8.60 -0.35 0.27
C LEU A 99 -8.39 -1.81 0.66
N CYS A 100 -7.79 -2.05 1.82
CA CYS A 100 -7.60 -3.39 2.36
C CYS A 100 -8.97 -4.07 2.55
N ASP A 101 -9.91 -3.39 3.20
CA ASP A 101 -11.25 -3.89 3.46
C ASP A 101 -12.06 -4.12 2.17
N LEU A 102 -12.00 -3.17 1.23
CA LEU A 102 -12.63 -3.33 -0.07
C LEU A 102 -12.05 -4.53 -0.84
N SER A 103 -10.73 -4.71 -0.83
CA SER A 103 -10.08 -5.83 -1.52
C SER A 103 -10.32 -7.18 -0.85
N MET A 104 -10.52 -7.22 0.46
CA MET A 104 -10.85 -8.45 1.17
C MET A 104 -12.32 -8.81 0.96
N SER A 105 -13.22 -7.84 1.10
CA SER A 105 -14.66 -8.06 0.91
C SER A 105 -15.05 -8.34 -0.55
N SER A 106 -14.34 -7.76 -1.53
CA SER A 106 -14.63 -7.96 -2.96
C SER A 106 -14.56 -9.43 -3.39
N ARG A 107 -13.65 -10.20 -2.79
CA ARG A 107 -13.44 -11.63 -3.05
C ARG A 107 -14.64 -12.49 -2.66
N TYR A 108 -15.49 -12.02 -1.74
CA TYR A 108 -16.64 -12.76 -1.22
C TYR A 108 -17.97 -12.34 -1.84
N LYS A 109 -17.96 -11.38 -2.79
CA LYS A 109 -19.15 -10.83 -3.42
C LYS A 109 -19.48 -11.45 -4.79
N ASN A 110 -18.85 -12.58 -5.14
CA ASN A 110 -19.10 -13.33 -6.39
C ASN A 110 -19.11 -12.42 -7.64
N TYR A 111 -18.12 -11.52 -7.77
CA TYR A 111 -17.95 -10.59 -8.90
C TYR A 111 -19.06 -9.52 -9.06
N LYS A 112 -20.09 -9.50 -8.21
CA LYS A 112 -21.19 -8.54 -8.25
C LYS A 112 -20.89 -7.31 -7.41
N LEU A 113 -19.90 -6.53 -7.86
CA LEU A 113 -19.48 -5.31 -7.17
C LEU A 113 -20.13 -4.08 -7.79
N ASP A 114 -20.58 -3.19 -6.91
CA ASP A 114 -21.12 -1.90 -7.32
C ASP A 114 -19.98 -1.00 -7.82
N ILE A 115 -20.26 -0.25 -8.87
CA ILE A 115 -19.41 0.83 -9.40
C ILE A 115 -19.05 1.84 -8.29
N SER A 116 -19.92 2.03 -7.30
CA SER A 116 -19.64 2.87 -6.14
C SER A 116 -18.40 2.41 -5.35
N GLU A 117 -18.21 1.10 -5.20
CA GLU A 117 -17.06 0.51 -4.51
C GLU A 117 -15.78 0.69 -5.33
N VAL A 118 -15.86 0.53 -6.65
CA VAL A 118 -14.74 0.81 -7.57
C VAL A 118 -14.32 2.26 -7.49
N LYS A 119 -15.28 3.19 -7.52
CA LYS A 119 -15.00 4.63 -7.36
C LYS A 119 -14.34 4.93 -6.01
N LYS A 120 -14.79 4.28 -4.94
CA LYS A 120 -14.19 4.43 -3.61
C LYS A 120 -12.75 3.93 -3.59
N ALA A 121 -12.49 2.73 -4.13
CA ALA A 121 -11.13 2.18 -4.23
C ALA A 121 -10.19 3.09 -5.03
N LYS A 122 -10.63 3.59 -6.18
CA LYS A 122 -9.84 4.51 -7.01
C LYS A 122 -9.54 5.82 -6.29
N LYS A 123 -10.50 6.37 -5.54
CA LYS A 123 -10.30 7.57 -4.73
C LYS A 123 -9.24 7.34 -3.64
N CYS A 124 -9.33 6.23 -2.90
CA CYS A 124 -8.34 5.88 -1.88
C CYS A 124 -6.95 5.68 -2.50
N LEU A 125 -6.86 4.98 -3.64
CA LEU A 125 -5.59 4.80 -4.33
C LEU A 125 -4.97 6.14 -4.76
N ALA A 126 -5.76 7.05 -5.31
CA ALA A 126 -5.26 8.34 -5.76
C ALA A 126 -4.68 9.19 -4.61
N ILE A 127 -5.31 9.14 -3.43
CA ILE A 127 -4.82 9.83 -2.23
C ILE A 127 -3.48 9.24 -1.78
N ILE A 128 -3.38 7.90 -1.70
CA ILE A 128 -2.14 7.20 -1.31
C ILE A 128 -1.03 7.47 -2.33
N GLU A 129 -1.34 7.40 -3.62
CA GLU A 129 -0.36 7.69 -4.68
C GLU A 129 0.19 9.11 -4.54
N ASP A 130 -0.67 10.10 -4.29
CA ASP A 130 -0.24 11.49 -4.17
C ASP A 130 0.67 11.72 -2.95
N ASP A 131 0.31 11.17 -1.79
CA ASP A 131 1.08 11.27 -0.55
C ASP A 131 2.41 10.49 -0.60
N CYS A 132 2.43 9.33 -1.27
CA CYS A 132 3.62 8.49 -1.43
C CYS A 132 4.49 8.88 -2.64
N LYS A 133 4.18 9.96 -3.37
CA LYS A 133 5.05 10.42 -4.46
C LYS A 133 6.43 10.74 -3.90
N PRO A 134 7.51 10.17 -4.48
CA PRO A 134 8.85 10.54 -4.07
C PRO A 134 9.04 12.03 -4.33
N THR A 135 9.38 12.78 -3.29
CA THR A 135 9.85 14.16 -3.46
C THR A 135 11.07 14.09 -4.37
N ILE A 136 11.02 14.81 -5.49
CA ILE A 136 11.99 14.74 -6.60
C ILE A 136 13.44 15.08 -6.16
N GLU A 137 13.67 15.50 -4.92
CA GLU A 137 14.94 16.06 -4.47
C GLU A 137 15.91 15.10 -3.76
N ALA A 138 15.57 13.83 -3.48
CA ALA A 138 16.42 13.05 -2.55
C ALA A 138 17.24 11.87 -3.13
N ASP A 139 16.98 11.35 -4.33
CA ASP A 139 17.56 10.05 -4.75
C ASP A 139 18.20 10.02 -6.16
N LEU A 140 18.52 11.17 -6.76
CA LEU A 140 19.20 11.22 -8.08
C LEU A 140 20.70 11.53 -8.06
N GLU A 141 21.30 11.81 -6.89
CA GLU A 141 22.75 12.10 -6.81
C GLU A 141 23.49 11.12 -5.90
N LYS A 142 23.59 9.86 -6.31
CA LYS A 142 24.73 9.00 -5.93
C LYS A 142 25.14 8.12 -7.12
N HIS A 143 25.78 8.76 -8.09
CA HIS A 143 26.71 8.14 -9.02
C HIS A 143 28.11 8.65 -8.72
#